data_AF-C2M927-F1
#
_entry.id   AF-C2M927-F1
#
_cell.length_a   1.000
_cell.length_b   1.000
_cell.length_c   1.000
_cell.angle_alpha   90.00
_cell.angle_beta   90.00
_cell.angle_gamma   90.00
#
_symmetry.space_group_name_H-M   'P 1'
#
loop_
_entity.id
_entity.type
_entity.pdbx_description
1 polymer ?
#
loop_
_entity_poly.entity_id
_entity_poly.type
_entity_poly.pdbx_seq_one_letter_code
_entity_poly.pdbx_strand_id
1 'polypeptide(L)'
;MTHGFDDQGSEFDATGNMNNWWTKADKQNFKTSTERLAQQFSKIKINDNLNADGHLTLGENIADQGGLLVSYLALQKQLNGKKVDKIDGFTPAQRFFIGYARVWGQNITPEEEIRLTKIDPQQLGYQPCQPGAEEHRCLL
;
A
#
# COMPACT_ATOMS: atom_id res chain seq x y z
N MET A 1 9.19 -8.65 -4.40
CA MET A 1 9.58 -9.56 -3.30
C MET A 1 8.36 -9.95 -2.48
N THR A 2 7.59 -9.00 -1.97
CA THR A 2 6.40 -9.24 -1.13
C THR A 2 5.25 -9.93 -1.85
N HIS A 3 5.10 -9.74 -3.17
CA HIS A 3 4.14 -10.53 -3.97
C HIS A 3 4.32 -12.05 -3.90
N GLY A 4 5.53 -12.55 -3.62
CA GLY A 4 5.71 -13.99 -3.38
C GLY A 4 5.09 -14.48 -2.06
N PHE A 5 4.54 -13.56 -1.26
CA PHE A 5 4.00 -13.80 0.08
C PHE A 5 2.68 -13.06 0.32
N ASP A 6 2.04 -12.54 -0.73
CA ASP A 6 0.68 -11.99 -0.66
C ASP A 6 -0.37 -13.13 -0.61
N ASP A 7 -1.65 -12.79 -0.66
CA ASP A 7 -2.74 -13.78 -0.55
C ASP A 7 -2.75 -14.83 -1.66
N GLN A 8 -2.15 -14.56 -2.82
CA GLN A 8 -2.04 -15.52 -3.92
C GLN A 8 -0.65 -16.13 -3.99
N GLY A 9 0.40 -15.32 -3.93
CA GLY A 9 1.78 -15.77 -4.01
C GLY A 9 2.18 -16.70 -2.88
N SER A 10 1.61 -16.51 -1.68
CA SER A 10 1.86 -17.41 -0.54
C SER A 10 1.36 -18.83 -0.73
N GLU A 11 0.54 -19.12 -1.75
CA GLU A 11 0.09 -20.47 -2.09
C GLU A 11 1.10 -21.23 -2.96
N PHE A 12 2.17 -20.56 -3.41
CA PHE A 12 3.24 -21.16 -4.22
C PHE A 12 4.50 -21.38 -3.40
N ASP A 13 5.11 -22.55 -3.54
CA ASP A 13 6.38 -22.87 -2.90
C ASP A 13 7.59 -22.20 -3.61
N ALA A 14 8.78 -22.38 -3.06
CA ALA A 14 10.02 -21.76 -3.58
C ALA A 14 10.39 -22.17 -5.02
N THR A 15 9.75 -23.20 -5.58
CA THR A 15 9.93 -23.65 -6.96
C THR A 15 8.81 -23.22 -7.90
N GLY A 16 7.80 -22.49 -7.39
CA GLY A 16 6.67 -22.01 -8.16
C GLY A 16 5.52 -23.01 -8.30
N ASN A 17 5.50 -24.07 -7.48
CA ASN A 17 4.38 -25.03 -7.47
C ASN A 17 3.32 -24.62 -6.45
N MET A 18 2.04 -24.77 -6.80
CA MET A 18 0.91 -24.53 -5.90
C MET A 18 0.82 -25.67 -4.87
N ASN A 19 1.50 -25.50 -3.74
CA ASN A 19 1.63 -26.48 -2.68
C ASN A 19 1.48 -25.76 -1.34
N ASN A 20 0.61 -26.28 -0.45
CA ASN A 20 0.52 -25.71 0.89
C ASN A 20 1.79 -26.03 1.70
N TRP A 21 2.64 -25.03 1.88
CA TRP A 21 3.86 -25.10 2.70
C TRP A 21 3.70 -24.48 4.09
N TRP A 22 2.48 -24.04 4.44
CA TRP A 22 2.15 -23.45 5.73
C TRP A 22 1.71 -24.51 6.75
N THR A 23 2.04 -24.28 8.03
CA THR A 23 1.29 -24.93 9.09
C THR A 23 -0.14 -24.39 9.12
N LYS A 24 -1.08 -25.19 9.62
CA LYS A 24 -2.49 -24.74 9.75
C LYS A 24 -2.61 -23.48 10.62
N ALA A 25 -1.80 -23.37 11.67
CA ALA A 25 -1.82 -22.24 12.57
C ALA A 25 -1.33 -20.96 11.86
N ASP A 26 -0.23 -21.04 11.12
CA ASP A 26 0.34 -19.89 10.42
C ASP A 26 -0.58 -19.40 9.29
N LYS A 27 -1.18 -20.33 8.52
CA LYS A 27 -2.17 -19.97 7.49
C LYS A 27 -3.38 -19.24 8.08
N GLN A 28 -3.84 -19.67 9.26
CA GLN A 28 -4.94 -19.01 9.95
C GLN A 28 -4.55 -17.61 10.45
N ASN A 29 -3.35 -17.46 11.02
CA ASN A 29 -2.85 -16.15 11.47
C ASN A 29 -2.65 -15.18 10.31
N PHE A 30 -2.14 -15.66 9.17
CA PHE A 30 -2.00 -14.90 7.94
C PHE A 30 -3.37 -14.40 7.48
N LYS A 31 -4.35 -15.31 7.31
CA LYS A 31 -5.72 -14.96 6.92
C LYS A 31 -6.35 -13.93 7.86
N THR A 32 -6.17 -14.07 9.17
CA THR A 32 -6.70 -13.10 10.14
C THR A 32 -6.05 -11.73 10.00
N SER A 33 -4.76 -11.67 9.68
CA SER A 33 -4.04 -10.41 9.51
C SER A 33 -4.41 -9.71 8.21
N THR A 34 -4.49 -10.46 7.10
CA THR A 34 -4.85 -9.92 5.78
C THR A 34 -6.32 -9.49 5.72
N GLU A 35 -7.22 -10.20 6.42
CA GLU A 35 -8.61 -9.78 6.54
C GLU A 35 -8.76 -8.43 7.25
N ARG A 36 -7.94 -8.14 8.28
CA ARG A 36 -7.93 -6.81 8.91
C ARG A 36 -7.47 -5.72 7.94
N LEU A 37 -6.51 -6.05 7.07
CA LEU A 37 -6.04 -5.13 6.04
C LEU A 37 -7.13 -4.86 5.00
N ALA A 38 -7.79 -5.90 4.48
CA ALA A 38 -8.93 -5.74 3.57
C ALA A 38 -10.01 -4.84 4.20
N GLN A 39 -10.39 -5.10 5.46
CA GLN A 39 -11.37 -4.28 6.17
C GLN A 39 -10.92 -2.84 6.41
N GLN A 40 -9.61 -2.58 6.53
CA GLN A 40 -9.10 -1.22 6.63
C GLN A 40 -9.32 -0.48 5.32
N PHE A 41 -8.97 -1.08 4.18
CA PHE A 41 -9.10 -0.44 2.87
C PHE A 41 -10.56 -0.31 2.41
N SER A 42 -11.43 -1.27 2.74
CA SER A 42 -12.87 -1.19 2.42
C SER A 42 -13.62 -0.04 3.13
N LYS A 43 -12.98 0.64 4.09
CA LYS A 43 -13.55 1.84 4.74
C LYS A 43 -13.30 3.12 3.96
N ILE A 44 -12.43 3.09 2.94
CA ILE A 44 -12.14 4.26 2.11
C ILE A 44 -13.38 4.54 1.24
N LYS A 45 -13.90 5.76 1.35
CA LYS A 45 -14.99 6.24 0.48
C LYS A 45 -14.37 6.83 -0.78
N ILE A 46 -14.77 6.33 -1.93
CA ILE A 46 -14.43 6.90 -3.23
C ILE A 46 -15.39 8.05 -3.54
N ASN A 47 -16.68 7.84 -3.32
CA ASN A 47 -17.70 8.88 -3.32
C ASN A 47 -18.83 8.54 -2.33
N ASP A 48 -19.90 9.32 -2.32
CA ASP A 48 -21.03 9.13 -1.37
C ASP A 48 -21.70 7.76 -1.46
N ASN A 49 -21.63 7.09 -2.61
CA ASN A 49 -22.31 5.84 -2.91
C ASN A 49 -21.37 4.66 -3.18
N LEU A 50 -20.05 4.86 -3.09
CA LEU A 50 -19.05 3.86 -3.44
C LEU A 50 -17.88 3.89 -2.46
N ASN A 51 -17.63 2.73 -1.86
CA ASN A 51 -16.41 2.46 -1.10
C ASN A 51 -15.40 1.71 -1.98
N ALA A 52 -14.12 1.79 -1.61
CA ALA A 52 -13.10 0.91 -2.15
C ALA A 52 -13.39 -0.56 -1.78
N ASP A 53 -12.87 -1.48 -2.58
CA ASP A 53 -12.92 -2.91 -2.30
C ASP A 53 -11.53 -3.37 -1.81
N GLY A 54 -11.39 -3.46 -0.48
CA GLY A 54 -10.15 -3.91 0.15
C GLY A 54 -9.84 -5.39 -0.06
N HIS A 55 -10.82 -6.20 -0.47
CA HIS A 55 -10.61 -7.60 -0.83
C HIS A 55 -10.10 -7.72 -2.27
N LEU A 56 -10.63 -6.91 -3.19
CA LEU A 56 -10.10 -6.80 -4.55
C LEU A 56 -8.63 -6.35 -4.56
N THR A 57 -8.29 -5.38 -3.71
CA THR A 57 -6.96 -4.77 -3.66
C THR A 57 -5.98 -5.45 -2.70
N LEU A 58 -6.38 -6.56 -2.08
CA LEU A 58 -5.68 -7.14 -0.94
C LEU A 58 -4.22 -7.51 -1.25
N GLY A 59 -3.96 -8.16 -2.38
CA GLY A 59 -2.62 -8.60 -2.75
C GLY A 59 -1.64 -7.43 -2.88
N GLU A 60 -2.07 -6.38 -3.57
CA GLU A 60 -1.30 -5.15 -3.75
C GLU A 60 -1.12 -4.39 -2.43
N ASN A 61 -2.17 -4.31 -1.60
CA ASN A 61 -2.08 -3.69 -0.28
C ASN A 61 -1.07 -4.40 0.64
N ILE A 62 -1.01 -5.74 0.59
CA ILE A 62 0.01 -6.53 1.31
C ILE A 62 1.39 -6.20 0.75
N ALA A 63 1.52 -6.15 -0.58
CA ALA A 63 2.78 -5.89 -1.25
C ALA A 63 3.34 -4.50 -0.92
N ASP A 64 2.51 -3.46 -0.96
CA ASP A 64 2.83 -2.08 -0.61
C ASP A 64 3.24 -1.93 0.85
N GLN A 65 2.43 -2.45 1.78
CA GLN A 65 2.72 -2.36 3.20
C GLN A 65 4.02 -3.08 3.55
N GLY A 66 4.22 -4.28 3.00
CA GLY A 66 5.45 -5.05 3.20
C GLY A 66 6.67 -4.37 2.56
N GLY A 67 6.52 -3.85 1.34
CA GLY A 67 7.58 -3.17 0.60
C GLY A 67 8.05 -1.89 1.30
N LEU A 68 7.10 -1.08 1.77
CA LEU A 68 7.36 0.13 2.53
C LEU A 68 8.08 -0.17 3.84
N LEU A 69 7.64 -1.20 4.58
CA LEU A 69 8.29 -1.62 5.83
C LEU A 69 9.72 -2.09 5.60
N VAL A 70 9.94 -3.00 4.65
CA VAL A 70 11.27 -3.56 4.39
C VAL A 70 12.23 -2.49 3.90
N SER A 71 11.81 -1.61 3.00
CA SER A 71 12.66 -0.53 2.49
C SER A 71 12.98 0.51 3.57
N TYR A 72 12.05 0.82 4.46
CA TYR A 72 12.33 1.68 5.61
C TYR A 72 13.31 1.04 6.59
N LEU A 73 13.16 -0.24 6.90
CA LEU A 73 14.13 -0.97 7.73
C LEU A 73 15.52 -1.02 7.08
N ALA A 74 15.59 -1.17 5.75
CA ALA A 74 16.84 -1.10 5.01
C ALA A 74 17.50 0.28 5.12
N LEU A 75 16.72 1.37 5.04
CA LEU A 75 17.20 2.72 5.31
C LEU A 75 17.76 2.85 6.73
N GLN A 76 17.03 2.40 7.74
CA GLN A 76 17.49 2.44 9.14
C GLN A 76 18.81 1.67 9.32
N LYS A 77 18.90 0.48 8.72
CA LYS A 77 20.13 -0.35 8.73
C LYS A 77 21.29 0.35 8.03
N GLN A 78 21.04 1.01 6.90
CA GLN A 78 22.07 1.75 6.16
C GLN A 78 22.57 2.99 6.94
N LEU A 79 21.67 3.68 7.62
CA LEU A 79 22.02 4.80 8.49
C LEU A 79 22.84 4.32 9.67
N ASN A 80 22.51 3.19 10.30
CA ASN A 80 23.27 2.60 11.41
C ASN A 80 23.68 3.63 12.49
N GLY A 81 22.75 4.52 12.87
CA GLY A 81 23.00 5.59 13.85
C GLY A 81 23.85 6.77 13.33
N LYS A 82 24.30 6.76 12.07
CA LYS A 82 24.98 7.90 11.44
C LYS A 82 24.02 9.09 11.41
N LYS A 83 24.50 10.22 11.91
CA LYS A 83 23.81 11.50 11.73
C LYS A 83 23.94 11.89 10.26
N VAL A 84 22.80 12.04 9.61
CA VAL A 84 22.70 12.59 8.26
C VAL A 84 21.97 13.92 8.38
N ASP A 85 22.55 14.95 7.79
CA ASP A 85 21.99 16.29 7.84
C ASP A 85 20.61 16.32 7.20
N LYS A 86 19.80 17.26 7.68
CA LYS A 86 18.51 17.56 7.07
C LYS A 86 18.76 18.13 5.69
N ILE A 87 17.91 17.75 4.73
CA ILE A 87 17.83 18.41 3.42
C ILE A 87 16.46 19.07 3.35
N ASP A 88 16.44 20.35 3.02
CA ASP A 88 15.24 21.19 3.01
C ASP A 88 14.45 21.15 4.34
N GLY A 89 15.15 21.02 5.46
CA GLY A 89 14.56 20.95 6.80
C GLY A 89 14.01 19.57 7.19
N PHE A 90 14.03 18.58 6.30
CA PHE A 90 13.51 17.24 6.54
C PHE A 90 14.59 16.22 6.93
N THR A 91 14.27 15.38 7.91
CA THR A 91 15.10 14.23 8.30
C THR A 91 15.11 13.17 7.19
N PRO A 92 16.10 12.25 7.17
CA PRO A 92 16.08 11.12 6.23
C PRO A 92 14.79 10.30 6.27
N ALA A 93 14.22 10.08 7.46
CA ALA A 93 12.96 9.35 7.61
C ALA A 93 11.78 10.12 6.99
N GLN A 94 11.69 11.43 7.23
CA GLN A 94 10.66 12.26 6.61
C GLN A 94 10.78 12.28 5.09
N ARG A 95 12.00 12.43 4.56
CA ARG A 95 12.27 12.41 3.11
C ARG A 95 11.92 11.06 2.48
N PHE A 96 12.14 9.96 3.18
CA PHE A 96 11.74 8.64 2.72
C PHE A 96 10.23 8.54 2.52
N PHE A 97 9.43 8.93 3.52
CA PHE A 97 7.96 8.88 3.40
C PHE A 97 7.40 9.93 2.43
N ILE A 98 8.02 11.12 2.32
CA ILE A 98 7.68 12.10 1.29
C ILE A 98 7.98 11.53 -0.10
N GLY A 99 9.13 10.88 -0.28
CA GLY A 99 9.50 10.22 -1.53
C GLY A 99 8.51 9.13 -1.91
N TYR A 100 8.14 8.27 -0.96
CA TYR A 100 7.10 7.27 -1.14
C TYR A 100 5.77 7.89 -1.56
N ALA A 101 5.27 8.90 -0.84
CA ALA A 101 4.01 9.57 -1.16
C ALA A 101 4.02 10.22 -2.56
N ARG A 102 5.15 10.81 -2.97
CA ARG A 102 5.28 11.45 -4.29
C ARG A 102 5.21 10.48 -5.46
N VAL A 103 5.64 9.22 -5.29
CA VAL A 103 5.50 8.18 -6.34
C VAL A 103 4.04 7.89 -6.64
N TRP A 104 3.17 8.01 -5.63
CA TRP A 104 1.74 7.70 -5.71
C TRP A 104 0.85 8.93 -5.93
N GLY A 105 1.43 10.11 -6.11
CA GLY A 105 0.65 11.31 -6.44
C GLY A 105 -0.02 11.13 -7.80
N GLN A 106 -1.35 11.16 -7.84
CA GLN A 106 -2.15 10.92 -9.04
C GLN A 106 -3.20 12.03 -9.22
N ASN A 107 -3.58 12.26 -10.47
CA ASN A 107 -4.72 13.09 -10.84
C ASN A 107 -5.62 12.25 -11.78
N ILE A 108 -6.82 11.92 -11.32
CA ILE A 108 -7.73 10.96 -11.96
C ILE A 108 -9.11 11.62 -12.05
N THR A 109 -9.83 11.42 -13.16
CA THR A 109 -11.18 11.96 -13.28
C THR A 109 -12.17 11.13 -12.44
N PRO A 110 -13.27 11.73 -11.94
CA PRO A 110 -14.25 10.99 -11.12
C PRO A 110 -14.81 9.73 -11.81
N GLU A 111 -15.00 9.77 -13.13
CA GLU A 111 -15.48 8.62 -13.90
C GLU A 111 -14.47 7.47 -13.89
N GLU A 112 -13.17 7.81 -14.00
CA GLU A 112 -12.09 6.84 -14.01
C GLU A 112 -11.83 6.28 -12.60
N GLU A 113 -11.96 7.09 -11.54
CA GLU A 113 -11.91 6.60 -10.16
C GLU A 113 -12.98 5.52 -9.91
N ILE A 114 -14.21 5.74 -10.39
CA ILE A 114 -15.30 4.76 -10.29
C ILE A 114 -14.99 3.50 -11.10
N ARG A 115 -14.41 3.65 -12.29
CA ARG A 115 -14.05 2.52 -13.15
C ARG A 115 -12.96 1.67 -12.50
N LEU A 116 -11.85 2.27 -12.10
CA LEU A 116 -10.69 1.60 -11.52
C LEU A 116 -11.03 0.94 -10.19
N THR A 117 -11.84 1.57 -9.34
CA THR A 117 -12.31 0.97 -8.08
C THR A 117 -12.94 -0.42 -8.26
N LYS A 118 -13.48 -0.72 -9.46
CA LYS A 118 -14.17 -1.98 -9.74
C LYS A 118 -13.30 -3.04 -10.41
N ILE A 119 -12.15 -2.66 -10.98
CA ILE A 119 -11.39 -3.55 -11.87
C ILE A 119 -9.90 -3.58 -11.58
N ASP A 120 -9.37 -2.55 -10.93
CA ASP A 120 -7.94 -2.42 -10.68
C ASP A 120 -7.62 -3.08 -9.33
N PRO A 121 -6.71 -4.07 -9.29
CA PRO A 121 -6.24 -4.62 -8.03
C PRO A 121 -5.35 -3.64 -7.26
N GLN A 122 -4.87 -2.56 -7.88
CA GLN A 122 -4.12 -1.52 -7.19
C GLN A 122 -5.07 -0.56 -6.47
N GLN A 123 -4.72 -0.21 -5.23
CA GLN A 123 -5.43 0.85 -4.54
C GLN A 123 -5.12 2.19 -5.21
N LEU A 124 -6.16 3.00 -5.46
CA LEU A 124 -5.98 4.35 -5.97
C LEU A 124 -5.13 5.19 -5.01
N GLY A 125 -4.21 5.99 -5.56
CA GLY A 125 -3.45 7.02 -4.85
C GLY A 125 -4.37 8.14 -4.38
N TYR A 126 -5.25 7.83 -3.44
CA TYR A 126 -6.34 8.70 -3.02
C TYR A 126 -5.83 9.74 -2.03
N GLN A 127 -5.74 10.99 -2.48
CA GLN A 127 -5.87 12.15 -1.59
C GLN A 127 -7.26 12.73 -1.82
N PRO A 128 -8.17 12.69 -0.83
CA PRO A 128 -9.37 13.50 -0.93
C PRO A 128 -8.92 14.96 -1.05
N CYS A 129 -9.20 15.60 -2.18
CA CYS A 129 -9.11 17.05 -2.26
C CYS A 129 -10.01 17.59 -1.14
N GLN A 130 -9.42 18.27 -0.15
CA GLN A 130 -10.19 18.90 0.92
C GLN A 130 -11.29 19.78 0.29
N PRO A 131 -12.52 19.82 0.83
CA PRO A 131 -13.55 20.72 0.32
C PRO A 131 -13.01 22.16 0.28
N GLY A 132 -12.90 22.73 -0.92
CA GLY A 132 -12.36 24.09 -1.14
C GLY A 132 -10.93 24.19 -1.67
N ALA A 133 -10.26 23.08 -1.98
CA ALA A 133 -8.99 23.11 -2.71
C ALA A 133 -9.20 23.34 -4.22
N GLU A 134 -8.56 24.36 -4.80
CA GLU A 134 -8.45 24.53 -6.25
C GLU A 134 -7.70 23.33 -6.86
N GLU A 135 -8.04 22.92 -8.09
CA GLU A 135 -7.49 21.72 -8.79
C GLU A 135 -5.94 21.64 -8.74
N HIS A 136 -5.24 22.76 -8.67
CA HIS A 136 -3.78 22.84 -8.62
C HIS A 136 -3.16 22.54 -7.24
N ARG A 137 -3.97 22.39 -6.19
CA ARG A 137 -3.53 22.18 -4.79
C ARG A 137 -3.76 20.76 -4.28
N CYS A 138 -4.20 19.82 -5.11
CA CYS A 138 -4.34 18.43 -4.71
C CYS A 138 -3.02 17.63 -4.76
N LEU A 139 -1.91 18.27 -5.15
CA LEU A 139 -0.56 17.69 -5.16
C LEU A 139 0.37 18.54 -4.28
N LEU A 140 0.75 17.97 -3.12
CA LEU A 140 1.57 18.50 -2.00
C LEU A 140 0.79 19.14 -0.83
#